data_AF-A0A355ESZ1-F1
#
_entry.id   AF-A0A355ESZ1-F1
#
_cell.length_a   1.000
_cell.length_b   1.000
_cell.length_c   1.000
_cell.angle_alpha   90.00
_cell.angle_beta   90.00
_cell.angle_gamma   90.00
#
_symmetry.space_group_name_H-M   'P 1'
#
loop_
_entity.id
_entity.type
_entity.pdbx_description
1 polymer ?
#
loop_
_entity_poly.entity_id
_entity_poly.type
_entity_poly.pdbx_seq_one_letter_code
_entity_poly.pdbx_strand_id
1 'polypeptide(L)'
;RNAATQMRRQMLLSKRVGLERFMESLVSKHRLGAEDVVGFTTMFAQNAASFAMARLVKKANPAAVTVIGGANCEAPMGKEIALHVPSIDYVFSGPALVSFPEFLEHRLNGQPEKCETIRGVFSKSNKEQLDGQDTVGQELPINVPVPLDYDGFLAEMARNFPNGKVEPILLFETSRGCWWGERAHCTF
;
A
#
# COMPACT_ATOMS: atom_id res chain seq x y z
N ARG A 1 35.79 8.31 -3.76
CA ARG A 1 34.79 7.35 -3.22
C ARG A 1 35.51 6.06 -2.88
N ASN A 2 35.30 5.44 -1.72
CA ASN A 2 36.05 4.24 -1.31
C ASN A 2 35.65 2.99 -2.13
N ALA A 3 36.50 1.95 -2.11
CA ALA A 3 36.31 0.71 -2.87
C ALA A 3 34.98 0.00 -2.52
N ALA A 4 34.59 0.00 -1.24
CA ALA A 4 33.32 -0.56 -0.79
C ALA A 4 32.10 0.11 -1.46
N THR A 5 32.13 1.44 -1.62
CA THR A 5 31.07 2.20 -2.29
C THR A 5 30.99 1.84 -3.78
N GLN A 6 32.13 1.69 -4.44
CA GLN A 6 32.19 1.30 -5.85
C GLN A 6 31.66 -0.12 -6.07
N MET A 7 32.04 -1.06 -5.21
CA MET A 7 31.55 -2.44 -5.22
C MET A 7 30.03 -2.50 -5.03
N ARG A 8 29.49 -1.77 -4.04
CA ARG A 8 28.04 -1.73 -3.80
C ARG A 8 27.28 -1.09 -4.96
N ARG A 9 27.83 -0.03 -5.57
CA ARG A 9 27.26 0.59 -6.77
C ARG A 9 27.22 -0.41 -7.94
N GLN A 10 28.31 -1.12 -8.22
CA GLN A 10 28.34 -2.12 -9.29
C GLN A 10 27.32 -3.24 -9.07
N MET A 11 27.23 -3.74 -7.84
CA MET A 11 26.21 -4.73 -7.46
C MET A 11 24.79 -4.21 -7.75
N LEU A 12 24.44 -3.02 -7.27
CA LEU A 12 23.11 -2.44 -7.49
C LEU A 12 22.81 -2.24 -8.98
N LEU A 13 23.78 -1.76 -9.76
CA LEU A 13 23.63 -1.60 -11.21
C LEU A 13 23.42 -2.94 -11.92
N SER A 14 24.14 -4.00 -11.52
CA SER A 14 23.96 -5.34 -12.10
C SER A 14 22.55 -5.89 -11.83
N LYS A 15 22.00 -5.65 -10.64
CA LYS A 15 20.64 -6.08 -10.28
C LYS A 15 19.56 -5.28 -11.01
N ARG A 16 19.81 -3.99 -11.26
CA ARG A 16 18.87 -3.10 -11.96
C ARG A 16 18.50 -3.62 -13.35
N VAL A 17 19.43 -4.25 -14.07
CA VAL A 17 19.18 -4.79 -15.43
C VAL A 17 18.06 -5.83 -15.45
N GLY A 18 17.94 -6.65 -14.41
CA GLY A 18 16.92 -7.70 -14.32
C GLY A 18 15.64 -7.30 -13.57
N LEU A 19 15.59 -6.09 -13.01
CA LEU A 19 14.55 -5.70 -12.07
C LEU A 19 13.15 -5.68 -12.71
N GLU A 20 13.01 -5.08 -13.89
CA GLU A 20 11.71 -5.02 -14.58
C GLU A 20 11.19 -6.42 -14.91
N ARG A 21 12.02 -7.29 -15.50
CA ARG A 21 11.65 -8.69 -15.78
C ARG A 21 11.25 -9.44 -14.51
N PHE A 22 11.97 -9.22 -13.42
CA PHE A 22 11.63 -9.84 -12.14
C PHE A 22 10.25 -9.36 -11.66
N MET A 23 9.97 -8.07 -11.71
CA MET A 23 8.68 -7.51 -11.31
C MET A 23 7.53 -7.96 -12.22
N GLU A 24 7.74 -8.03 -13.54
CA GLU A 24 6.78 -8.60 -14.50
C GLU A 24 6.48 -10.08 -14.18
N SER A 25 7.51 -10.85 -13.78
CA SER A 25 7.33 -12.23 -13.36
C SER A 25 6.45 -12.34 -12.10
N LEU A 26 6.51 -11.37 -11.18
CA LEU A 26 5.63 -11.33 -10.01
C LEU A 26 4.20 -10.98 -10.39
N VAL A 27 4.00 -10.00 -11.28
CA VAL A 27 2.66 -9.66 -11.83
C VAL A 27 2.02 -10.89 -12.46
N SER A 28 2.78 -11.66 -13.25
CA SER A 28 2.28 -12.88 -13.88
C SER A 28 2.04 -14.00 -12.87
N LYS A 29 3.01 -14.30 -12.00
CA LYS A 29 2.95 -15.36 -10.99
C LYS A 29 1.73 -15.20 -10.08
N HIS A 30 1.45 -13.97 -9.66
CA HIS A 30 0.33 -13.65 -8.77
C HIS A 30 -0.92 -13.19 -9.53
N ARG A 31 -0.93 -13.31 -10.86
CA ARG A 31 -2.06 -12.98 -11.74
C ARG A 31 -2.63 -11.57 -11.52
N LEU A 32 -1.81 -10.61 -11.10
CA LEU A 32 -2.27 -9.28 -10.70
C LEU A 32 -2.96 -8.50 -11.82
N GLY A 33 -2.67 -8.83 -13.09
CA GLY A 33 -3.35 -8.24 -14.24
C GLY A 33 -4.80 -8.72 -14.43
N ALA A 34 -5.19 -9.84 -13.82
CA ALA A 34 -6.55 -10.37 -13.90
C ALA A 34 -7.48 -9.81 -12.81
N GLU A 35 -6.94 -9.08 -11.84
CA GLU A 35 -7.69 -8.56 -10.70
C GLU A 35 -8.33 -7.20 -11.03
N ASP A 36 -9.53 -6.96 -10.50
CA ASP A 36 -10.25 -5.69 -10.68
C ASP A 36 -9.67 -4.57 -9.82
N VAL A 37 -9.16 -4.92 -8.63
CA VAL A 37 -8.55 -4.00 -7.68
C VAL A 37 -7.24 -4.59 -7.14
N VAL A 38 -6.15 -3.83 -7.23
CA VAL A 38 -4.84 -4.21 -6.68
C VAL A 38 -4.40 -3.15 -5.66
N GLY A 39 -4.26 -3.59 -4.41
CA GLY A 39 -3.84 -2.75 -3.29
C GLY A 39 -2.37 -2.86 -2.94
N PHE A 40 -1.76 -1.73 -2.60
CA PHE A 40 -0.39 -1.65 -2.10
C PHE A 40 -0.39 -1.03 -0.69
N THR A 41 0.38 -1.62 0.23
CA THR A 41 0.65 -1.01 1.55
C THR A 41 2.10 -0.54 1.58
N THR A 42 2.33 0.64 2.14
CA THR A 42 3.67 1.26 2.17
C THR A 42 4.05 1.82 3.52
N MET A 43 5.24 1.44 3.96
CA MET A 43 5.97 1.99 5.11
C MET A 43 7.45 2.13 4.73
N PHE A 44 8.13 3.17 5.24
CA PHE A 44 9.54 3.43 4.96
C PHE A 44 9.85 3.48 3.44
N ALA A 45 10.88 2.78 2.97
CA ALA A 45 11.37 2.84 1.60
C ALA A 45 10.62 1.91 0.62
N GLN A 46 9.28 1.97 0.59
CA GLN A 46 8.44 1.07 -0.23
C GLN A 46 7.68 1.76 -1.38
N ASN A 47 7.61 3.10 -1.42
CA ASN A 47 6.85 3.85 -2.43
C ASN A 47 7.32 3.55 -3.85
N ALA A 48 8.63 3.63 -4.11
CA ALA A 48 9.18 3.44 -5.46
C ALA A 48 8.87 2.05 -6.03
N ALA A 49 8.97 1.00 -5.20
CA ALA A 49 8.65 -0.37 -5.61
C ALA A 49 7.14 -0.53 -5.90
N SER A 50 6.29 0.05 -5.04
CA SER A 50 4.83 0.01 -5.20
C SER A 50 4.38 0.74 -6.46
N PHE A 51 4.91 1.94 -6.73
CA PHE A 51 4.59 2.69 -7.95
C PHE A 51 5.05 1.94 -9.21
N ALA A 52 6.23 1.31 -9.17
CA ALA A 52 6.71 0.51 -10.29
C ALA A 52 5.85 -0.74 -10.53
N MET A 53 5.41 -1.45 -9.46
CA MET A 53 4.46 -2.55 -9.59
C MET A 53 3.12 -2.10 -10.14
N ALA A 54 2.56 -0.99 -9.65
CA ALA A 54 1.29 -0.45 -10.11
C ALA A 54 1.32 -0.09 -11.60
N ARG A 55 2.45 0.45 -12.11
CA ARG A 55 2.67 0.66 -13.55
C ARG A 55 2.62 -0.63 -14.34
N LEU A 56 3.22 -1.71 -13.85
CA LEU A 56 3.22 -3.01 -14.52
C LEU A 56 1.84 -3.68 -14.48
N VAL A 57 1.09 -3.52 -13.39
CA VAL A 57 -0.32 -3.93 -13.31
C VAL A 57 -1.15 -3.21 -14.36
N LYS A 58 -1.05 -1.88 -14.45
CA LYS A 58 -1.73 -1.08 -15.47
C LYS A 58 -1.31 -1.42 -16.91
N LYS A 59 -0.05 -1.82 -17.12
CA LYS A 59 0.45 -2.31 -18.42
C LYS A 59 -0.22 -3.64 -18.80
N ALA A 60 -0.40 -4.54 -17.83
CA ALA A 60 -1.07 -5.81 -18.05
C ALA A 60 -2.59 -5.67 -18.21
N ASN A 61 -3.21 -4.76 -17.45
CA ASN A 61 -4.62 -4.45 -17.49
C ASN A 61 -4.86 -2.95 -17.19
N PRO A 62 -5.12 -2.12 -18.21
CA PRO A 62 -5.39 -0.70 -18.03
C PRO A 62 -6.65 -0.40 -17.21
N ALA A 63 -7.60 -1.35 -17.14
CA ALA A 63 -8.86 -1.19 -16.41
C ALA A 63 -8.77 -1.53 -14.91
N ALA A 64 -7.72 -2.26 -14.49
CA ALA A 64 -7.50 -2.59 -13.09
C ALA A 64 -7.38 -1.32 -12.24
N VAL A 65 -8.08 -1.26 -11.11
CA VAL A 65 -7.97 -0.15 -10.16
C VAL A 65 -6.81 -0.40 -9.22
N THR A 66 -5.91 0.55 -9.15
CA THR A 66 -4.73 0.51 -8.29
C THR A 66 -4.92 1.45 -7.11
N VAL A 67 -4.81 0.90 -5.91
CA VAL A 67 -4.96 1.66 -4.66
C VAL A 67 -3.72 1.53 -3.79
N ILE A 68 -3.42 2.55 -3.00
CA ILE A 68 -2.28 2.52 -2.09
C ILE A 68 -2.63 3.11 -0.73
N GLY A 69 -2.08 2.56 0.33
CA GLY A 69 -2.21 3.06 1.70
C GLY A 69 -0.97 2.78 2.55
N GLY A 70 -1.14 2.89 3.86
CA GLY A 70 -0.07 2.72 4.85
C GLY A 70 0.56 4.06 5.28
N ALA A 71 1.59 3.98 6.11
CA ALA A 71 2.19 5.14 6.79
C ALA A 71 2.72 6.23 5.83
N ASN A 72 3.13 5.88 4.61
CA ASN A 72 3.60 6.85 3.63
C ASN A 72 2.48 7.57 2.87
N CYS A 73 1.22 7.22 3.13
CA CYS A 73 0.04 7.72 2.42
C CYS A 73 -0.79 8.67 3.27
N GLU A 74 -0.41 8.93 4.52
CA GLU A 74 -1.08 9.95 5.33
C GLU A 74 -0.85 11.35 4.73
N ALA A 75 -1.85 12.21 4.84
CA ALA A 75 -1.74 13.60 4.41
C ALA A 75 -0.58 14.30 5.14
N PRO A 76 0.20 15.16 4.47
CA PRO A 76 0.03 15.63 3.09
C PRO A 76 0.61 14.68 2.02
N MET A 77 1.43 13.70 2.38
CA MET A 77 2.12 12.83 1.41
C MET A 77 1.16 12.08 0.50
N GLY A 78 0.06 11.54 1.06
CA GLY A 78 -0.94 10.82 0.28
C GLY A 78 -1.58 11.67 -0.83
N LYS A 79 -1.79 12.96 -0.57
CA LYS A 79 -2.27 13.89 -1.59
C LYS A 79 -1.27 13.95 -2.74
N GLU A 80 -0.01 14.24 -2.45
CA GLU A 80 1.05 14.33 -3.46
C GLU A 80 1.18 13.05 -4.30
N ILE A 81 0.99 11.87 -3.69
CA ILE A 81 0.94 10.60 -4.43
C ILE A 81 -0.23 10.60 -5.42
N ALA A 82 -1.44 10.94 -4.96
CA ALA A 82 -2.62 10.99 -5.83
C ALA A 82 -2.47 11.99 -6.99
N LEU A 83 -1.80 13.14 -6.77
CA LEU A 83 -1.50 14.11 -7.83
C LEU A 83 -0.52 13.56 -8.87
N HIS A 84 0.62 13.07 -8.38
CA HIS A 84 1.83 12.99 -9.18
C HIS A 84 2.21 11.58 -9.62
N VAL A 85 1.47 10.56 -9.17
CA VAL A 85 1.71 9.16 -9.54
C VAL A 85 0.55 8.63 -10.38
N PRO A 86 0.61 8.72 -11.73
CA PRO A 86 -0.53 8.38 -12.58
C PRO A 86 -0.98 6.92 -12.55
N SER A 87 -0.11 6.02 -12.08
CA SER A 87 -0.40 4.59 -11.97
C SER A 87 -1.05 4.22 -10.64
N ILE A 88 -1.46 5.20 -9.83
CA ILE A 88 -2.22 5.02 -8.59
C ILE A 88 -3.53 5.79 -8.79
N ASP A 89 -4.67 5.10 -8.69
CA ASP A 89 -5.98 5.71 -8.91
C ASP A 89 -6.53 6.32 -7.61
N TYR A 90 -6.34 5.64 -6.48
CA TYR A 90 -6.80 6.08 -5.17
C TYR A 90 -5.74 5.87 -4.08
N VAL A 91 -5.68 6.81 -3.14
CA VAL A 91 -4.78 6.78 -1.98
C VAL A 91 -5.61 6.81 -0.70
N PHE A 92 -5.35 5.87 0.21
CA PHE A 92 -5.96 5.81 1.52
C PHE A 92 -5.01 6.46 2.55
N SER A 93 -5.47 7.56 3.12
CA SER A 93 -4.77 8.34 4.14
C SER A 93 -5.32 8.01 5.51
N GLY A 94 -4.45 7.54 6.40
CA GLY A 94 -4.83 7.09 7.74
C GLY A 94 -5.50 5.72 7.77
N PRO A 95 -6.28 5.42 8.83
CA PRO A 95 -6.97 4.15 8.99
C PRO A 95 -7.96 3.87 7.86
N ALA A 96 -7.98 2.63 7.38
CA ALA A 96 -8.80 2.24 6.22
C ALA A 96 -9.78 1.10 6.49
N LEU A 97 -9.95 0.67 7.75
CA LEU A 97 -10.89 -0.41 8.10
C LEU A 97 -12.36 -0.02 7.89
N VAL A 98 -12.67 1.27 7.78
CA VAL A 98 -14.00 1.79 7.41
C VAL A 98 -14.04 2.17 5.94
N SER A 99 -13.10 3.00 5.48
CA SER A 99 -13.11 3.57 4.13
C SER A 99 -12.84 2.55 3.03
N PHE A 100 -12.02 1.53 3.26
CA PHE A 100 -11.70 0.54 2.22
C PHE A 100 -12.89 -0.41 1.91
N PRO A 101 -13.60 -0.97 2.90
CA PRO A 101 -14.85 -1.70 2.62
C PRO A 101 -15.91 -0.84 1.92
N GLU A 102 -16.12 0.40 2.37
CA GLU A 102 -17.06 1.35 1.73
C GLU A 102 -16.66 1.62 0.28
N PHE A 103 -15.35 1.82 0.03
CA PHE A 103 -14.80 1.98 -1.31
C PHE A 103 -15.12 0.77 -2.20
N LEU A 104 -14.86 -0.46 -1.71
CA LEU A 104 -15.13 -1.66 -2.46
C LEU A 104 -16.63 -1.84 -2.75
N GLU A 105 -17.50 -1.51 -1.79
CA GLU A 105 -18.95 -1.54 -2.00
C GLU A 105 -19.38 -0.57 -3.11
N HIS A 106 -18.88 0.67 -3.12
CA HIS A 106 -19.13 1.62 -4.20
C HIS A 106 -18.63 1.10 -5.56
N ARG A 107 -17.44 0.49 -5.59
CA ARG A 107 -16.90 -0.11 -6.82
C ARG A 107 -17.77 -1.26 -7.33
N LEU A 108 -18.18 -2.18 -6.45
CA LEU A 108 -19.03 -3.33 -6.79
C LEU A 108 -20.42 -2.90 -7.29
N ASN A 109 -20.95 -1.81 -6.73
CA ASN A 109 -22.22 -1.23 -7.14
C ASN A 109 -22.13 -0.35 -8.41
N GLY A 110 -20.95 -0.24 -9.03
CA GLY A 110 -20.74 0.58 -10.23
C GLY A 110 -20.87 2.08 -9.98
N GLN A 111 -20.52 2.54 -8.77
CA GLN A 111 -20.63 3.94 -8.32
C GLN A 111 -19.25 4.55 -8.01
N PRO A 112 -18.30 4.57 -8.97
CA PRO A 112 -16.94 5.04 -8.75
C PRO A 112 -16.85 6.53 -8.34
N GLU A 113 -17.85 7.34 -8.69
CA GLU A 113 -17.95 8.74 -8.28
C GLU A 113 -18.12 8.90 -6.77
N LYS A 114 -18.74 7.94 -6.08
CA LYS A 114 -18.88 7.97 -4.62
C LYS A 114 -17.61 7.61 -3.89
N CYS A 115 -16.67 6.91 -4.53
CA CYS A 115 -15.36 6.64 -3.94
C CYS A 115 -14.61 7.92 -3.56
N GLU A 116 -14.87 9.01 -4.29
CA GLU A 116 -14.23 10.31 -4.08
C GLU A 116 -14.84 11.13 -2.94
N THR A 117 -16.01 10.73 -2.42
CA THR A 117 -16.62 11.38 -1.26
C THR A 117 -16.21 10.73 0.06
N ILE A 118 -15.49 9.62 0.00
CA ILE A 118 -15.06 8.88 1.19
C ILE A 118 -13.94 9.66 1.89
N ARG A 119 -14.14 9.92 3.18
CA ARG A 119 -13.16 10.56 4.05
C ARG A 119 -11.83 9.79 4.03
N GLY A 120 -10.72 10.52 3.86
CA GLY A 120 -9.37 9.96 3.79
C GLY A 120 -9.04 9.23 2.47
N VAL A 121 -9.89 9.31 1.45
CA VAL A 121 -9.60 8.73 0.12
C VAL A 121 -9.26 9.87 -0.86
N PHE A 122 -8.02 9.91 -1.32
CA PHE A 122 -7.58 10.86 -2.34
C PHE A 122 -7.56 10.22 -3.72
N SER A 123 -8.02 10.98 -4.71
CA SER A 123 -7.84 10.72 -6.14
C SER A 123 -7.33 11.99 -6.82
N LYS A 124 -7.03 11.91 -8.11
CA LYS A 124 -6.70 13.10 -8.91
C LYS A 124 -7.84 14.14 -8.92
N SER A 125 -9.08 13.69 -8.78
CA SER A 125 -10.28 14.51 -8.94
C SER A 125 -10.67 15.29 -7.68
N ASN A 126 -10.41 14.75 -6.49
CA ASN A 126 -10.96 15.28 -5.23
C ASN A 126 -9.91 15.84 -4.25
N LYS A 127 -8.62 15.80 -4.60
CA LYS A 127 -7.50 16.15 -3.71
C LYS A 127 -7.57 17.53 -3.03
N GLU A 128 -8.22 18.50 -3.68
CA GLU A 128 -8.33 19.89 -3.18
C GLU A 128 -9.62 20.11 -2.38
N GLN A 129 -10.53 19.12 -2.39
CA GLN A 129 -11.82 19.20 -1.72
C GLN A 129 -11.74 18.75 -0.25
N LEU A 130 -10.79 17.87 0.07
CA LEU A 130 -10.61 17.35 1.43
C LEU A 130 -9.59 18.21 2.19
N ASP A 131 -10.00 18.82 3.29
CA ASP A 131 -9.13 19.54 4.23
C ASP A 131 -9.35 19.09 5.67
N GLY A 132 -8.50 19.57 6.59
CA GLY A 132 -8.61 19.28 8.01
C GLY A 132 -8.79 17.78 8.33
N GLN A 133 -9.84 17.44 9.07
CA GLN A 133 -10.12 16.08 9.52
C GLN A 133 -10.55 15.14 8.39
N ASP A 134 -11.06 15.67 7.28
CA ASP A 134 -11.53 14.86 6.15
C ASP A 134 -10.37 14.26 5.34
N THR A 135 -9.14 14.70 5.62
CA THR A 135 -7.91 14.16 5.04
C THR A 135 -7.43 12.85 5.66
N VAL A 136 -8.02 12.42 6.77
CA VAL A 136 -7.66 11.20 7.49
C VAL A 136 -8.89 10.30 7.58
N GLY A 137 -8.76 9.05 7.19
CA GLY A 137 -9.82 8.05 7.19
C GLY A 137 -10.40 7.81 8.59
N GLN A 138 -11.65 7.37 8.64
CA GLN A 138 -12.30 7.04 9.90
C GLN A 138 -11.66 5.81 10.54
N GLU A 139 -11.28 5.96 11.81
CA GLU A 139 -10.80 4.86 12.64
C GLU A 139 -11.96 3.96 13.05
N LEU A 140 -11.80 2.65 12.86
CA LEU A 140 -12.74 1.67 13.39
C LEU A 140 -12.48 1.53 14.90
N PRO A 141 -13.51 1.57 15.77
CA PRO A 141 -13.29 1.44 17.20
C PRO A 141 -12.53 0.15 17.55
N ILE A 142 -11.51 0.26 18.40
CA ILE A 142 -10.58 -0.84 18.74
C ILE A 142 -11.27 -2.07 19.36
N ASN A 143 -12.47 -1.87 19.94
CA ASN A 143 -13.29 -2.91 20.54
C ASN A 143 -14.19 -3.64 19.52
N VAL A 144 -14.20 -3.23 18.25
CA VAL A 144 -14.85 -3.99 17.18
C VAL A 144 -13.99 -5.22 16.88
N PRO A 145 -14.53 -6.44 17.02
CA PRO A 145 -13.78 -7.65 16.72
C PRO A 145 -13.54 -7.74 15.21
N VAL A 146 -12.28 -7.68 14.81
CA VAL A 146 -11.84 -7.97 13.45
C VAL A 146 -11.27 -9.39 13.44
N PRO A 147 -11.80 -10.32 12.62
CA PRO A 147 -11.23 -11.66 12.48
C PRO A 147 -9.77 -11.57 12.04
N LEU A 148 -8.90 -12.27 12.75
CA LEU A 148 -7.49 -12.37 12.37
C LEU A 148 -7.36 -13.48 11.31
N ASP A 149 -6.84 -13.12 10.15
CA ASP A 149 -6.54 -14.06 9.07
C ASP A 149 -5.03 -14.09 8.83
N TYR A 150 -4.41 -15.22 9.16
CA TYR A 150 -2.99 -15.48 8.94
C TYR A 150 -2.76 -16.63 7.97
N ASP A 151 -3.80 -17.20 7.37
CA ASP A 151 -3.71 -18.47 6.63
C ASP A 151 -2.77 -18.33 5.43
N GLY A 152 -2.92 -17.24 4.66
CA GLY A 152 -2.04 -16.94 3.54
C GLY A 152 -0.57 -16.75 3.96
N PHE A 153 -0.33 -16.03 5.05
CA PHE A 153 1.01 -15.80 5.58
C PHE A 153 1.66 -17.12 6.04
N LEU A 154 0.95 -17.93 6.81
CA LEU A 154 1.43 -19.23 7.31
C LEU A 154 1.69 -20.20 6.16
N ALA A 155 0.82 -20.23 5.14
CA ALA A 155 1.02 -21.05 3.95
C ALA A 155 2.27 -20.66 3.15
N GLU A 156 2.52 -19.36 2.96
CA GLU A 156 3.75 -18.88 2.31
C GLU A 156 4.99 -19.16 3.16
N MET A 157 4.92 -18.99 4.49
CA MET A 157 6.02 -19.31 5.39
C MET A 157 6.42 -20.79 5.30
N ALA A 158 5.44 -21.70 5.37
CA ALA A 158 5.68 -23.14 5.24
C ALA A 158 6.28 -23.50 3.88
N ARG A 159 5.82 -22.85 2.80
CA ARG A 159 6.30 -23.11 1.43
C ARG A 159 7.74 -22.64 1.21
N ASN A 160 8.09 -21.45 1.68
CA ASN A 160 9.39 -20.82 1.40
C ASN A 160 10.45 -21.15 2.46
N PHE A 161 10.05 -21.56 3.66
CA PHE A 161 10.95 -21.91 4.77
C PHE A 161 10.60 -23.29 5.39
N PRO A 162 10.55 -24.38 4.61
CA PRO A 162 10.00 -25.67 5.04
C PRO A 162 10.78 -26.36 6.17
N ASN A 163 12.05 -25.99 6.39
CA ASN A 163 12.93 -26.63 7.37
C ASN A 163 12.87 -25.98 8.77
N GLY A 164 11.89 -25.11 9.04
CA GLY A 164 11.67 -24.51 10.35
C GLY A 164 12.78 -23.57 10.86
N LYS A 165 13.77 -23.23 10.02
CA LYS A 165 14.86 -22.30 10.39
C LYS A 165 14.38 -20.86 10.59
N VAL A 166 13.16 -20.55 10.15
CA VAL A 166 12.51 -19.26 10.33
C VAL A 166 11.12 -19.55 10.88
N GLU A 167 10.87 -19.18 12.13
CA GLU A 167 9.58 -19.35 12.77
C GLU A 167 8.68 -18.12 12.51
N PRO A 168 7.39 -18.31 12.19
CA PRO A 168 6.48 -17.19 11.99
C PRO A 168 6.18 -16.46 13.31
N ILE A 169 6.21 -15.13 13.27
CA ILE A 169 5.74 -14.27 14.36
C ILE A 169 4.39 -13.69 13.94
N LEU A 170 3.34 -14.01 14.70
CA LEU A 170 1.99 -13.49 14.46
C LEU A 170 1.83 -12.14 15.16
N LEU A 171 1.59 -11.10 14.38
CA LEU A 171 1.37 -9.75 14.87
C LEU A 171 -0.13 -9.51 15.06
N PHE A 172 -0.49 -8.89 16.17
CA PHE A 172 -1.83 -8.41 16.45
C PHE A 172 -1.75 -7.06 17.16
N GLU A 173 -2.78 -6.25 17.02
CA GLU A 173 -2.80 -4.88 17.54
C GLU A 173 -3.83 -4.77 18.68
N THR A 174 -3.37 -4.44 19.88
CA THR A 174 -4.22 -4.29 21.08
C THR A 174 -4.55 -2.84 21.42
N SER A 175 -3.93 -1.90 20.73
CA SER A 175 -4.08 -0.45 20.96
C SER A 175 -3.68 0.31 19.71
N ARG A 176 -4.32 1.46 19.47
CA ARG A 176 -3.99 2.39 18.38
C ARG A 176 -3.68 3.78 18.93
N GLY A 177 -2.91 4.53 18.14
CA GLY A 177 -2.46 5.87 18.53
C GLY A 177 -1.27 5.85 19.48
N CYS A 178 -0.67 7.02 19.66
CA CYS A 178 0.47 7.21 20.55
C CYS A 178 0.38 8.59 21.19
N TRP A 179 -0.03 8.64 22.46
CA TRP A 179 -0.10 9.90 23.22
C TRP A 179 1.24 10.64 23.23
N TRP A 180 2.36 9.91 23.28
CA TRP A 180 3.68 10.54 23.18
C TRP A 180 3.90 11.17 21.80
N GLY A 181 3.48 10.50 20.73
CA GLY A 181 3.57 11.01 19.36
C GLY A 181 2.76 12.29 19.14
N GLU A 182 1.60 12.42 19.80
CA GLU A 182 0.82 13.68 19.80
C GLU A 182 1.59 14.84 20.43
N ARG A 183 2.42 14.56 21.45
CA ARG A 183 3.19 15.59 22.16
C ARG A 183 4.58 15.82 21.59
N ALA A 184 5.18 14.79 21.00
CA ALA A 184 6.54 14.75 20.51
C ALA A 184 6.59 13.84 19.28
N HIS A 185 6.39 14.45 18.11
CA HIS A 185 6.41 13.73 16.84
C HIS A 185 7.73 12.96 16.67
N CYS A 186 7.60 11.69 16.32
CA CYS A 186 8.75 10.86 16.04
C CYS A 186 9.40 11.28 14.72
N THR A 187 10.73 11.43 14.70
CA THR A 187 11.48 12.00 13.58
C THR A 187 12.19 10.93 12.72
N PHE A 188 11.54 9.79 12.51
CA PHE A 188 12.15 8.64 11.82
C PHE A 188 12.60 8.96 10.38
#